data_AF-A0A6G3SLD1-F1
#
_entry.id   AF-A0A6G3SLD1-F1
#
_cell.length_a   1.000
_cell.length_b   1.000
_cell.length_c   1.000
_cell.angle_alpha   90.00
_cell.angle_beta   90.00
_cell.angle_gamma   90.00
#
_symmetry.space_group_name_H-M   'P 1'
#
loop_
_entity.id
_entity.type
_entity.pdbx_description
1 polymer ?
#
loop_
_entity_poly.entity_id
_entity_poly.type
_entity_poly.pdbx_seq_one_letter_code
_entity_poly.pdbx_strand_id
1 'polypeptide(L)' 'MARSDLHRLTGRVGGPNCDDDDCPNIYVDTSDGGIVVQGNQCSAFRPPTGEALVKIPEHVLREAVRALGW' A
#
# COMPACT_ATOMS: atom_id res chain seq x y z
N MET A 1 15.96 -0.14 5.12
CA MET A 1 15.44 0.23 3.80
C MET A 1 15.23 1.74 3.79
N ALA A 2 15.71 2.44 2.76
CA ALA A 2 15.52 3.88 2.66
C ALA A 2 14.24 4.17 1.86
N ARG A 3 13.57 5.28 2.18
CA ARG A 3 12.34 5.69 1.46
C ARG A 3 12.59 5.93 -0.03
N SER A 4 13.82 6.21 -0.43
CA SER A 4 14.26 6.35 -1.83
C SER A 4 14.09 5.08 -2.66
N ASP A 5 14.08 3.92 -2.02
CA ASP A 5 14.08 2.62 -2.70
C ASP A 5 12.64 2.15 -3.04
N LEU A 6 11.64 2.91 -2.57
CA LEU A 6 10.22 2.62 -2.69
C LEU A 6 9.55 3.46 -3.78
N HIS A 7 9.04 2.82 -4.83
CA HIS A 7 8.21 3.47 -5.84
C HIS A 7 6.73 3.43 -5.45
N ARG A 8 6.10 4.58 -5.16
CA ARG A 8 4.67 4.63 -4.81
C ARG A 8 3.79 4.36 -6.03
N LEU A 9 2.93 3.36 -5.90
CA LEU A 9 1.99 2.94 -6.94
C LEU A 9 0.72 3.81 -7.00
N THR A 10 0.27 4.29 -5.85
CA THR A 10 -1.02 4.99 -5.69
C THR A 10 -0.86 6.50 -5.52
N GLY A 11 -1.96 7.25 -5.65
CA GLY A 11 -2.10 8.67 -5.26
C GLY A 11 -1.25 9.67 -6.06
N ARG A 12 -1.27 9.58 -7.40
CA ARG A 12 -0.70 10.62 -8.27
C ARG A 12 -1.75 11.72 -8.48
N VAL A 13 -1.40 12.96 -8.15
CA VAL A 13 -2.22 14.14 -8.42
C VAL A 13 -2.56 14.20 -9.91
N GLY A 14 -3.86 14.23 -10.25
CA GLY A 14 -4.36 14.28 -11.63
C GLY A 14 -4.33 12.95 -12.40
N GLY A 15 -4.15 11.80 -11.73
CA GLY A 15 -4.26 10.47 -12.32
C GLY A 15 -5.72 9.97 -12.40
N PRO A 16 -6.03 9.00 -13.29
CA PRO A 16 -7.43 8.67 -13.64
C PRO A 16 -8.25 7.94 -12.57
N ASN A 17 -7.69 7.62 -11.42
CA ASN A 17 -8.37 7.10 -10.24
C ASN A 17 -7.41 7.32 -9.08
N CYS A 18 -7.90 7.57 -7.86
CA CYS A 18 -7.07 7.72 -6.65
C CYS A 18 -6.45 9.12 -6.47
N ASP A 19 -7.24 10.18 -6.64
CA ASP A 19 -6.83 11.59 -6.72
C ASP A 19 -7.25 12.47 -5.53
N ASP A 20 -8.16 12.00 -4.66
CA ASP A 20 -8.70 12.73 -3.50
C ASP A 20 -8.22 12.18 -2.13
N ASP A 21 -6.93 11.84 -2.00
CA ASP A 21 -6.30 11.32 -0.77
C ASP A 21 -6.87 9.99 -0.18
N ASP A 22 -7.90 9.40 -0.79
CA ASP A 22 -8.60 8.20 -0.30
C ASP A 22 -7.93 6.87 -0.62
N CYS A 23 -6.60 6.88 -0.80
CA CYS A 23 -5.88 5.72 -1.29
C CYS A 23 -4.85 5.15 -0.33
N PRO A 24 -4.65 3.82 -0.36
CA PRO A 24 -3.65 3.20 0.49
C PRO A 24 -2.28 3.57 -0.06
N ASN A 25 -1.31 3.85 0.81
CA ASN A 25 0.07 3.99 0.35
C ASN A 25 0.63 2.59 0.05
N ILE A 26 0.65 2.24 -1.25
CA ILE A 26 1.25 1.02 -1.75
C ILE A 26 2.54 1.41 -2.48
N TYR A 27 3.62 0.69 -2.18
CA TYR A 27 4.91 0.88 -2.82
C TYR A 27 5.43 -0.45 -3.37
N VAL A 28 6.17 -0.38 -4.47
CA VAL A 28 7.07 -1.46 -4.90
C VAL A 28 8.44 -1.16 -4.33
N ASP A 29 9.02 -2.10 -3.61
CA ASP A 29 10.43 -2.11 -3.31
C ASP A 29 11.19 -2.45 -4.60
N THR A 30 11.95 -1.49 -5.10
CA THR A 30 12.67 -1.66 -6.38
C THR A 30 13.92 -2.54 -6.24
N SER A 31 14.33 -2.86 -5.01
CA SER A 31 15.50 -3.69 -4.75
C SER A 31 15.22 -5.19 -4.88
N ASP A 32 14.02 -5.63 -4.50
CA ASP A 32 13.63 -7.05 -4.52
C ASP A 32 12.26 -7.34 -5.16
N GLY A 33 11.52 -6.30 -5.57
CA GLY A 33 10.18 -6.44 -6.16
C GLY A 33 9.05 -6.65 -5.14
N GLY A 34 9.34 -6.54 -3.84
CA GLY A 34 8.36 -6.68 -2.76
C GLY A 34 7.29 -5.58 -2.79
N ILE A 35 6.12 -5.87 -2.24
CA ILE A 35 5.04 -4.89 -2.09
C ILE A 35 4.99 -4.42 -0.63
N VAL A 36 5.13 -3.12 -0.42
CA VAL A 36 5.02 -2.48 0.89
C VAL A 36 3.66 -1.79 0.98
N VAL A 37 2.91 -2.10 2.03
CA VAL A 37 1.55 -1.60 2.21
C VAL A 37 1.43 -0.87 3.54
N GLN A 38 1.02 0.40 3.52
CA GLN A 38 0.73 1.16 4.73
C GLN A 38 -0.71 0.92 5.19
N GLY A 39 -0.88 0.66 6.50
CA GLY A 39 -2.18 0.56 7.15
C GLY A 39 -2.08 0.74 8.66
N ASN A 40 -3.20 0.63 9.35
CA ASN A 40 -3.25 0.70 10.80
C ASN A 40 -2.80 -0.63 11.40
N GLN A 41 -2.02 -0.62 12.49
CA GLN A 41 -1.64 -1.86 13.15
C GLN A 41 -2.89 -2.60 13.66
N CYS A 42 -2.96 -3.90 13.34
CA CYS A 42 -4.04 -4.77 13.78
C CYS A 42 -3.52 -5.72 14.87
N SER A 43 -4.26 -5.85 15.96
CA SER A 43 -3.90 -6.71 17.09
C SER A 43 -4.79 -7.96 17.19
N ALA A 44 -5.47 -8.33 16.10
CA ALA A 44 -6.40 -9.46 16.08
C ALA A 44 -5.71 -10.80 16.42
N PHE A 45 -4.44 -10.94 16.07
CA PHE A 45 -3.59 -12.06 16.48
C PHE A 45 -2.11 -11.63 16.45
N ARG A 46 -1.24 -12.48 17.01
CA ARG A 46 0.22 -12.24 17.00
C ARG A 46 0.83 -12.89 15.76
N PRO A 47 1.46 -12.12 14.85
CA PRO A 47 2.17 -12.70 13.71
C PRO A 47 3.55 -13.25 14.13
N PRO A 48 4.20 -14.05 13.26
CA PRO A 48 5.59 -14.46 13.41
C PRO A 48 6.56 -13.28 13.61
N THR A 49 7.74 -13.58 14.14
CA THR A 49 8.79 -12.57 14.34
C THR A 49 9.18 -11.92 13.02
N GLY A 50 9.11 -10.58 12.96
CA GLY A 50 9.45 -9.80 11.76
C GLY A 50 8.25 -9.43 10.89
N GLU A 51 7.06 -10.00 11.16
CA GLU A 51 5.83 -9.68 10.45
C GLU A 51 4.94 -8.71 11.22
N ALA A 52 4.08 -7.99 10.51
CA ALA A 52 3.10 -7.07 11.08
C ALA A 52 1.72 -7.29 10.44
N LEU A 53 0.68 -7.29 11.26
CA LEU A 53 -0.68 -7.21 10.76
C LEU A 53 -1.05 -5.74 10.57
N VAL A 54 -1.43 -5.39 9.35
CA VAL A 54 -1.94 -4.06 9.02
C VAL A 54 -3.37 -4.17 8.49
N LYS A 55 -4.20 -3.22 8.88
CA LYS A 55 -5.60 -3.11 8.47
C LYS A 55 -5.75 -1.89 7.57
N ILE A 56 -6.40 -2.13 6.43
CA ILE A 56 -6.71 -1.14 5.41
C ILE A 56 -8.19 -1.32 5.07
N PRO A 57 -8.95 -0.23 4.87
CA PRO A 57 -10.33 -0.36 4.41
C PRO A 57 -10.38 -1.12 3.09
N GLU A 58 -11.32 -2.06 2.96
CA GLU A 58 -11.45 -2.90 1.76
C GLU A 58 -11.64 -2.08 0.48
N HIS A 59 -12.53 -1.08 0.50
CA HIS A 59 -12.82 -0.24 -0.65
C HIS A 59 -11.57 0.52 -1.14
N VAL A 60 -10.76 1.03 -0.21
CA VAL A 60 -9.49 1.72 -0.49
C VAL A 60 -8.51 0.80 -1.23
N LEU A 61 -8.39 -0.47 -0.81
CA LEU A 61 -7.53 -1.45 -1.51
C LEU A 61 -8.07 -1.82 -2.89
N ARG A 62 -9.39 -1.99 -3.04
CA ARG A 62 -10.01 -2.29 -4.34
C ARG A 62 -9.82 -1.17 -5.35
N GLU A 63 -9.98 0.08 -4.94
CA GLU A 63 -9.74 1.22 -5.81
C GLU A 63 -8.26 1.29 -6.24
N ALA A 64 -7.32 0.95 -5.35
CA ALA A 64 -5.91 0.86 -5.70
C ALA A 64 -5.62 -0.24 -6.74
N VAL A 65 -6.17 -1.44 -6.57
CA VAL A 65 -6.02 -2.54 -7.56
C VAL A 65 -6.59 -2.14 -8.91
N ARG A 66 -7.81 -1.58 -8.93
CA ARG A 66 -8.46 -1.09 -10.15
C ARG A 66 -7.65 0.00 -10.84
N ALA A 67 -7.13 0.97 -10.08
CA ALA A 67 -6.32 2.06 -10.63
C ALA A 67 -5.03 1.56 -11.29
N LEU A 68 -4.48 0.45 -10.79
CA LEU A 68 -3.26 -0.17 -11.32
C LEU A 68 -3.51 -1.16 -12.47
N GLY A 69 -4.77 -1.48 -12.76
CA GLY A 69 -5.14 -2.43 -13.83
C GLY A 69 -4.73 -3.87 -13.53
N TRP A 70 -4.69 -4.24 -12.25
CA TRP A 70 -4.36 -5.60 -11.78
C TRP A 70 -5.61 -6.48 -11.65
#